data_AF-A0A3D0PAH2-F1
#
_entry.id   AF-A0A3D0PAH2-F1
#
_cell.length_a   1.000
_cell.length_b   1.000
_cell.length_c   1.000
_cell.angle_alpha   90.00
_cell.angle_beta   90.00
_cell.angle_gamma   90.00
#
_symmetry.space_group_name_H-M   'P 1'
#
loop_
_entity.id
_entity.type
_entity.pdbx_description
1 polymer ?
#
loop_
_entity_poly.entity_id
_entity_poly.type
_entity_poly.pdbx_seq_one_letter_code
_entity_poly.pdbx_strand_id
1 'polypeptide(L)'
;ALHHAPLVLGPACDGGYWLVGLTAAGQRQQRGRLFSGIGWGGSEGLQQTLQRAAALQWSPQLLRWQSDLDRIDDMAPWHGAA
;
A
#
# COMPACT_ATOMS: atom_id res chain seq x y z
N ALA A 1 -1.13 0.18 14.00
CA ALA A 1 -1.90 0.57 12.81
C ALA A 1 -3.18 -0.29 12.64
N LEU A 2 -3.08 -1.61 12.45
CA LEU A 2 -4.28 -2.46 12.22
C LEU A 2 -5.25 -2.58 13.41
N HIS A 3 -4.84 -2.20 14.62
CA HIS A 3 -5.75 -2.06 15.77
C HIS A 3 -6.73 -0.88 15.62
N HIS A 4 -6.48 0.07 14.70
CA HIS A 4 -7.25 1.30 14.56
C HIS A 4 -7.92 1.46 13.19
N ALA A 5 -7.49 0.70 12.17
CA ALA A 5 -8.07 0.78 10.83
C ALA A 5 -8.15 -0.61 10.17
N PRO A 6 -9.19 -0.85 9.34
CA PRO A 6 -9.35 -2.13 8.64
C PRO A 6 -8.29 -2.37 7.56
N LEU A 7 -7.70 -1.29 7.03
CA LEU A 7 -6.68 -1.29 5.99
C LEU A 7 -5.51 -0.38 6.40
N VAL A 8 -4.29 -0.88 6.25
CA VAL A 8 -3.04 -0.14 6.42
C VAL A 8 -2.24 -0.29 5.13
N LEU A 9 -1.70 0.81 4.62
CA LEU A 9 -0.85 0.82 3.42
C LEU A 9 0.47 1.53 3.74
N GLY A 10 1.57 0.99 3.23
CA GLY A 10 2.87 1.66 3.17
C GLY A 10 3.10 2.17 1.76
N PRO A 11 2.90 3.47 1.47
CA PRO A 11 3.05 4.02 0.13
C PRO A 11 4.47 3.86 -0.41
N ALA A 12 4.58 3.45 -1.67
CA ALA A 12 5.83 3.43 -2.41
C ALA A 12 5.96 4.70 -3.28
N CYS A 13 7.17 5.23 -3.44
CA CYS A 13 7.40 6.48 -4.17
C CYS A 13 7.18 6.36 -5.69
N ASP A 14 7.13 5.14 -6.22
CA ASP A 14 6.84 4.83 -7.63
C ASP A 14 5.34 4.81 -7.95
N GLY A 15 4.47 4.98 -6.95
CA GLY A 15 3.01 4.98 -7.06
C GLY A 15 2.33 3.69 -6.61
N GLY A 16 3.11 2.68 -6.24
CA GLY A 16 2.63 1.46 -5.58
C GLY A 16 2.55 1.57 -4.06
N TYR A 17 2.66 0.42 -3.40
CA TYR A 17 2.82 0.33 -1.95
C TYR A 17 3.73 -0.86 -1.59
N TRP A 18 4.69 -0.62 -0.70
CA TRP A 18 5.64 -1.63 -0.20
C TRP A 18 5.02 -2.49 0.91
N LEU A 19 3.86 -2.08 1.45
CA LEU A 19 3.13 -2.84 2.47
C LEU A 19 1.62 -2.70 2.31
N VAL A 20 0.92 -3.83 2.51
CA VAL A 20 -0.52 -3.86 2.74
C VAL A 20 -0.85 -4.73 3.94
N GLY A 21 -1.73 -4.22 4.81
CA GLY A 21 -2.25 -4.93 5.96
C GLY A 21 -3.77 -4.83 6.00
N LEU A 22 -4.45 -5.95 6.27
CA LEU A 22 -5.90 -6.03 6.42
C LEU A 22 -6.24 -6.75 7.73
N THR A 23 -7.22 -6.24 8.47
CA THR A 23 -7.79 -7.02 9.58
C THR A 23 -8.61 -8.19 9.05
N ALA A 24 -8.80 -9.23 9.86
CA ALA A 24 -9.66 -10.36 9.49
C ALA A 24 -11.10 -9.93 9.16
N ALA A 25 -11.65 -8.95 9.89
CA ALA A 25 -12.96 -8.38 9.60
C ALA A 25 -12.97 -7.59 8.28
N GLY A 26 -11.93 -6.78 8.04
CA GLY A 26 -11.77 -6.06 6.79
C GLY A 26 -11.69 -7.00 5.59
N GLN A 27 -10.87 -8.06 5.67
CA GLN A 27 -10.77 -9.06 4.60
C GLN A 27 -12.12 -9.68 4.24
N ARG A 28 -12.96 -9.99 5.23
CA ARG A 28 -14.32 -10.50 4.98
C ARG A 28 -15.23 -9.45 4.36
N GLN A 29 -15.18 -8.20 4.83
CA GLN A 29 -16.04 -7.12 4.35
C GLN A 29 -15.70 -6.67 2.93
N GLN A 30 -14.43 -6.67 2.53
CA GLN A 30 -14.03 -6.19 1.20
C GLN A 30 -14.46 -7.14 0.06
N ARG A 31 -14.69 -8.44 0.34
CA ARG A 31 -15.27 -9.43 -0.60
C ARG A 31 -14.60 -9.45 -2.00
N GLY A 32 -13.29 -9.31 -2.05
CA GLY A 32 -12.48 -9.24 -3.28
C GLY A 32 -12.43 -7.87 -3.96
N ARG A 33 -13.25 -6.90 -3.55
CA ARG A 33 -13.40 -5.60 -4.25
C ARG A 33 -12.18 -4.70 -4.13
N LEU A 34 -11.42 -4.83 -3.03
CA LEU A 34 -10.33 -3.92 -2.73
C LEU A 34 -9.19 -4.01 -3.76
N PHE A 35 -8.88 -5.21 -4.22
CA PHE A 35 -7.74 -5.47 -5.13
C PHE A 35 -8.15 -5.87 -6.55
N SER A 36 -9.45 -5.91 -6.84
CA SER A 36 -9.96 -6.30 -8.14
C SER A 36 -9.76 -5.19 -9.17
N GLY A 37 -9.23 -5.53 -10.35
CA GLY A 37 -9.09 -4.57 -11.46
C GLY A 37 -8.08 -3.45 -11.19
N ILE A 38 -7.10 -3.69 -10.31
CA ILE A 38 -5.96 -2.80 -10.14
C ILE A 38 -5.00 -2.97 -11.33
N GLY A 39 -4.58 -1.86 -11.92
CA GLY A 39 -3.54 -1.81 -12.94
C GLY A 39 -2.14 -2.05 -12.35
N TRP A 40 -1.84 -3.31 -12.00
CA TRP A 40 -0.54 -3.69 -11.46
C TRP A 40 0.60 -3.44 -12.46
N GLY A 41 1.78 -3.09 -11.95
CA GLY A 41 2.99 -2.83 -12.75
C GLY A 41 3.15 -1.38 -13.22
N GLY A 42 2.28 -0.47 -12.79
CA GLY A 42 2.39 0.98 -13.00
C GLY A 42 2.21 1.79 -11.71
N SER A 43 2.21 3.12 -11.83
CA SER A 43 2.20 4.08 -10.71
C SER A 43 0.82 4.34 -10.09
N GLU A 44 -0.19 3.58 -10.49
CA GLU A 44 -1.59 3.86 -10.13
C GLU A 44 -2.10 2.94 -9.01
N GLY A 45 -1.31 1.95 -8.60
CA GLY A 45 -1.72 0.90 -7.65
C GLY A 45 -2.23 1.47 -6.31
N LEU A 46 -1.51 2.43 -5.73
CA LEU A 46 -1.92 3.09 -4.49
C LEU A 46 -3.22 3.88 -4.66
N GLN A 47 -3.28 4.72 -5.70
CA GLN A 47 -4.44 5.58 -5.96
C GLN A 47 -5.71 4.74 -6.18
N GLN A 48 -5.64 3.70 -7.01
CA GLN A 48 -6.77 2.82 -7.28
C GLN A 48 -7.22 2.07 -6.01
N THR A 49 -6.27 1.61 -5.18
CA THR A 49 -6.58 0.97 -3.90
C THR A 49 -7.28 1.93 -2.93
N LEU A 50 -6.83 3.18 -2.84
CA LEU A 50 -7.46 4.21 -2.01
C LEU A 50 -8.88 4.54 -2.48
N GLN A 51 -9.11 4.63 -3.79
CA GLN A 51 -10.45 4.81 -4.35
C GLN A 51 -11.38 3.64 -4.00
N ARG A 52 -10.89 2.41 -4.06
CA ARG A 52 -11.65 1.21 -3.66
C ARG A 52 -11.93 1.18 -2.16
N ALA A 53 -10.97 1.59 -1.33
CA ALA A 53 -11.17 1.71 0.10
C ALA A 53 -12.22 2.78 0.45
N ALA A 54 -12.21 3.93 -0.24
CA ALA A 54 -13.23 4.96 -0.11
C ALA A 54 -14.63 4.44 -0.50
N ALA A 55 -14.73 3.63 -1.55
CA ALA A 55 -15.98 2.96 -1.95
C ALA A 55 -16.47 1.90 -0.94
N LEU A 56 -15.63 1.47 -0.01
CA LEU A 56 -15.97 0.64 1.16
C LEU A 56 -16.22 1.48 2.42
N GLN A 57 -16.18 2.82 2.30
CA GLN A 57 -16.27 3.79 3.41
C GLN A 57 -15.16 3.60 4.45
N TRP A 58 -13.99 3.13 4.02
CA TRP A 58 -12.84 2.97 4.89
C TRP A 58 -11.93 4.19 4.81
N SER A 59 -11.31 4.53 5.94
CA SER A 59 -10.20 5.49 6.03
C SER A 59 -8.92 4.73 6.35
N PRO A 60 -8.10 4.36 5.35
CA PRO A 60 -6.88 3.59 5.59
C PRO A 60 -5.86 4.39 6.40
N GLN A 61 -5.08 3.73 7.24
CA GLN A 61 -3.87 4.36 7.78
C GLN A 61 -2.71 4.21 6.80
N LEU A 62 -2.10 5.34 6.45
CA LEU A 62 -0.88 5.38 5.65
C LEU A 62 0.33 5.41 6.57
N LEU A 63 1.25 4.48 6.36
CA LEU A 63 2.57 4.51 6.99
C LEU A 63 3.47 5.54 6.29
N ARG A 64 4.73 5.62 6.71
CA ARG A 64 5.73 6.42 6.01
C ARG A 64 5.88 5.96 4.55
N TRP A 65 6.09 6.94 3.68
CA TRP A 65 6.51 6.70 2.31
C TRP A 65 7.91 6.09 2.32
N GLN A 66 8.14 5.08 1.47
CA GLN A 66 9.47 4.52 1.20
C GLN A 66 9.60 4.26 -0.29
N SER A 67 10.82 4.10 -0.80
CA SER A 67 11.04 3.59 -2.16
C SER A 67 11.19 2.07 -2.09
N ASP A 68 10.71 1.39 -3.12
CA ASP A 68 11.06 -0.02 -3.34
C ASP A 68 12.53 -0.14 -3.75
N LEU A 69 13.10 -1.34 -3.58
CA LEU A 69 14.48 -1.66 -3.92
C LEU A 69 14.50 -2.54 -5.17
N ASP A 70 14.30 -1.93 -6.35
CA ASP A 70 14.16 -2.65 -7.62
C ASP A 70 15.50 -2.77 -8.38
N ARG A 71 16.38 -1.80 -8.19
CA ARG A 71 17.69 -1.68 -8.85
C ARG A 71 18.79 -1.59 -7.81
N ILE A 72 20.01 -1.96 -8.21
CA ILE A 72 21.18 -1.87 -7.34
C ILE A 72 21.41 -0.43 -6.84
N ASP A 73 21.10 0.57 -7.66
CA ASP A 73 21.24 1.98 -7.32
C ASP A 73 20.29 2.41 -6.20
N ASP A 74 19.16 1.71 -6.01
CA ASP A 74 18.19 2.00 -4.94
C ASP A 74 18.76 1.66 -3.54
N MET A 75 19.85 0.90 -3.48
CA MET A 75 20.57 0.64 -2.23
C MET A 75 21.37 1.85 -1.72
N ALA A 76 21.53 2.92 -2.50
CA ALA A 76 22.35 4.08 -2.12
C ALA A 76 22.01 4.66 -0.72
N PRO A 77 20.74 4.77 -0.28
CA PRO A 77 20.39 5.23 1.06
C PRO A 77 20.77 4.27 2.20
N TRP A 78 21.07 3.01 1.87
CA TRP A 78 21.32 1.92 2.81
C TRP A 78 22.80 1.56 2.94
N HIS A 79 23.66 2.11 2.07
CA HIS A 79 25.09 2.06 2.29
C HIS A 79 25.43 2.92 3.51
N GLY A 80 25.92 2.27 4.57
CA GLY A 80 26.44 2.99 5.73
C GLY A 80 27.57 3.92 5.29
N ALA A 81 27.65 5.12 5.89
CA ALA A 81 28.88 5.89 5.83
C ALA A 81 30.00 4.98 6.36
N ALA A 82 30.99 4.68 5.52
CA ALA A 82 32.21 4.04 5.96
C ALA A 82 32.91 4.88 7.03
#